data_AF-A0A540N5D2-F1
#
_entry.id   AF-A0A540N5D2-F1
#
_cell.length_a   1.000
_cell.length_b   1.000
_cell.length_c   1.000
_cell.angle_alpha   90.00
_cell.angle_beta   90.00
_cell.angle_gamma   90.00
#
_symmetry.space_group_name_H-M   'P 1'
#
loop_
_entity.id
_entity.type
_entity.pdbx_description
1 polymer ?
#
loop_
_entity_poly.entity_id
_entity_poly.type
_entity_poly.pdbx_seq_one_letter_code
_entity_poly.pdbx_strand_id
1 'polypeptide(L)'
;MTNSLLFALTMMNAVIHGPNGSPSPTSEFEHSSIPATVKKIFNLTAPFLTKRDEWAGTFESIVQTRTEPRTDCPEQLPTPVAIRKGEPNEDAKLTEFQQEMMQLAAVLKGDNIFTSYPEKTGKEMTVKDGKKYADDAVKRFFEAGLYAKRMGVNEEQIVQMRPSLTSRSSKTSPEHP
;
A
#
# COMPACT_ATOMS: atom_id res chain seq x y z
N MET A 1 21.45 17.35 -0.43
CA MET A 1 20.14 18.00 -0.61
C MET A 1 19.09 16.99 -0.19
N THR A 2 18.73 17.02 1.08
CA THR A 2 17.77 16.11 1.71
C THR A 2 16.35 16.56 1.37
N ASN A 3 15.53 15.60 0.96
CA ASN A 3 14.12 15.77 0.62
C ASN A 3 13.31 16.20 1.86
N SER A 4 13.26 17.51 2.15
CA SER A 4 12.43 18.06 3.24
C SER A 4 11.32 19.02 2.75
N LEU A 5 10.99 19.01 1.46
CA LEU A 5 9.84 19.76 0.95
C LEU A 5 8.54 18.97 1.13
N LEU A 6 7.99 18.94 2.35
CA LEU A 6 6.53 19.01 2.58
C LEU A 6 6.10 19.18 4.06
N PHE A 7 7.01 19.05 5.02
CA PHE A 7 6.64 18.88 6.44
C PHE A 7 6.85 20.14 7.30
N ALA A 8 6.30 21.30 6.91
CA ALA A 8 6.50 22.54 7.68
C ALA A 8 5.55 23.72 7.36
N LEU A 9 4.29 23.49 6.94
CA LEU A 9 3.52 24.53 6.25
C LEU A 9 2.31 25.11 7.01
N THR A 10 1.97 24.64 8.21
CA THR A 10 0.81 25.15 8.96
C THR A 10 1.19 26.13 10.09
N MET A 11 0.27 27.05 10.42
CA MET A 11 0.31 27.85 11.66
C MET A 11 0.40 26.93 12.88
N MET A 12 1.08 27.37 13.93
CA MET A 12 1.17 26.61 15.19
C MET A 12 -0.26 26.35 15.71
N ASN A 13 -0.59 25.07 15.95
CA ASN A 13 -1.90 24.58 16.38
C ASN A 13 -3.08 24.76 15.39
N ALA A 14 -2.83 24.92 14.08
CA ALA A 14 -3.90 24.96 13.08
C ALA A 14 -4.18 23.57 12.48
N VAL A 15 -5.46 23.17 12.51
CA VAL A 15 -5.99 22.07 11.70
C VAL A 15 -6.75 22.69 10.54
N ILE A 16 -6.32 22.39 9.31
CA ILE A 16 -6.94 22.92 8.09
C ILE A 16 -7.71 21.78 7.43
N HIS A 17 -9.02 21.95 7.28
CA HIS A 17 -9.91 20.89 6.79
C HIS A 17 -10.15 20.93 5.27
N GLY A 18 -9.93 22.06 4.60
CA GLY A 18 -10.19 22.18 3.17
C GLY A 18 -9.62 23.45 2.52
N PRO A 19 -9.72 23.56 1.18
CA PRO A 19 -9.03 24.57 0.37
C PRO A 19 -9.77 25.92 0.25
N ASN A 20 -10.68 26.22 1.17
CA ASN A 20 -11.52 27.44 1.15
C ASN A 20 -12.31 27.64 -0.17
N GLY A 21 -12.83 26.55 -0.76
CA GLY A 21 -13.74 26.62 -1.91
C GLY A 21 -13.08 27.00 -3.25
N SER A 22 -11.77 26.78 -3.37
CA SER A 22 -11.00 26.98 -4.60
C SER A 22 -10.34 25.66 -5.03
N PRO A 23 -10.26 25.34 -6.34
CA PRO A 23 -10.73 26.13 -7.49
C PRO A 23 -12.25 26.15 -7.70
N SER A 24 -12.99 25.28 -7.02
CA SER A 24 -14.46 25.25 -7.06
C SER A 24 -15.04 25.12 -5.65
N PRO A 25 -16.32 25.47 -5.43
CA PRO A 25 -16.97 25.33 -4.12
C PRO A 25 -16.97 23.90 -3.56
N THR A 26 -16.79 22.88 -4.41
CA THR A 26 -16.74 21.47 -4.00
C THR A 26 -15.32 20.93 -3.90
N SER A 27 -14.30 21.72 -4.20
CA SER A 27 -12.92 21.27 -4.19
C SER A 27 -12.46 20.86 -2.80
N GLU A 28 -11.73 19.75 -2.72
CA GLU A 28 -11.17 19.23 -1.48
C GLU A 28 -9.66 19.04 -1.56
N PHE A 29 -9.04 18.87 -0.39
CA PHE A 29 -7.66 18.35 -0.34
C PHE A 29 -7.65 16.86 -0.62
N GLU A 30 -6.86 16.46 -1.60
CA GLU A 30 -6.64 15.06 -1.97
C GLU A 30 -5.24 14.87 -2.58
N HIS A 31 -4.91 13.66 -3.05
CA HIS A 31 -3.59 13.39 -3.63
C HIS A 31 -3.25 14.32 -4.79
N SER A 32 -4.26 14.67 -5.60
CA SER A 32 -4.08 15.55 -6.76
C SER A 32 -3.84 17.02 -6.36
N SER A 33 -4.03 17.39 -5.08
CA SER A 33 -3.68 18.72 -4.57
C SER A 33 -2.18 19.02 -4.66
N ILE A 34 -1.32 18.01 -4.61
CA ILE A 34 0.14 18.19 -4.71
C ILE A 34 0.53 18.73 -6.10
N PRO A 35 0.23 18.04 -7.22
CA PRO A 35 0.55 18.57 -8.55
C PRO A 35 -0.20 19.87 -8.86
N ALA A 36 -1.46 20.04 -8.42
CA ALA A 36 -2.21 21.28 -8.57
C ALA A 36 -1.51 22.47 -7.87
N THR A 37 -0.96 22.23 -6.68
CA THR A 37 -0.18 23.23 -5.93
C THR A 37 1.11 23.60 -6.65
N VAL A 38 1.88 22.61 -7.14
CA VAL A 38 3.12 22.86 -7.90
C VAL A 38 2.82 23.69 -9.16
N LYS A 39 1.78 23.29 -9.91
CA LYS A 39 1.33 24.03 -11.08
C LYS A 39 1.04 25.49 -10.78
N LYS A 40 0.32 25.75 -9.68
CA LYS A 40 -0.06 27.08 -9.22
C LYS A 40 1.15 27.92 -8.80
N ILE A 41 2.00 27.40 -7.90
CA ILE A 41 3.15 28.14 -7.33
C ILE A 41 4.20 28.47 -8.39
N PHE A 42 4.45 27.56 -9.33
CA PHE A 42 5.42 27.78 -10.41
C PHE A 42 4.81 28.38 -11.67
N ASN A 43 3.52 28.75 -11.64
CA ASN A 43 2.79 29.32 -12.77
C ASN A 43 2.95 28.53 -14.07
N LEU A 44 2.81 27.19 -13.98
CA LEU A 44 2.99 26.30 -15.12
C LEU A 44 1.83 26.43 -16.12
N THR A 45 2.14 26.74 -17.37
CA THR A 45 1.17 27.01 -18.44
C THR A 45 0.64 25.77 -19.16
N ALA A 46 1.29 24.61 -18.96
CA ALA A 46 0.80 23.33 -19.49
C ALA A 46 -0.64 23.06 -18.99
N PRO A 47 -1.45 22.25 -19.67
CA PRO A 47 -2.77 21.85 -19.14
C PRO A 47 -2.65 21.00 -17.87
N PHE A 48 -3.76 20.82 -17.14
CA PHE A 48 -3.82 19.84 -16.04
C PHE A 48 -3.71 18.42 -16.59
N LEU A 49 -3.12 17.51 -15.82
CA LEU A 49 -2.94 16.12 -16.27
C LEU A 49 -4.26 15.34 -16.25
N THR A 50 -5.14 15.68 -15.32
CA THR A 50 -6.47 15.04 -15.17
C THR A 50 -7.51 16.06 -14.68
N LYS A 51 -8.79 15.74 -14.86
CA LYS A 51 -9.89 16.52 -14.27
C LYS A 51 -9.85 16.56 -12.74
N ARG A 52 -9.25 15.52 -12.12
CA ARG A 52 -9.11 15.42 -10.68
C ARG A 52 -8.06 16.41 -10.16
N ASP A 53 -6.95 16.54 -10.88
CA ASP A 53 -5.92 17.57 -10.66
C ASP A 53 -6.47 18.99 -10.88
N GLU A 54 -7.26 19.21 -11.93
CA GLU A 54 -7.94 20.50 -12.17
C GLU A 54 -8.94 20.88 -11.08
N TRP A 55 -9.64 19.91 -10.49
CA TRP A 55 -10.63 20.14 -9.42
C TRP A 55 -10.00 20.28 -8.03
N ALA A 56 -8.85 19.64 -7.77
CA ALA A 56 -8.28 19.55 -6.44
C ALA A 56 -7.90 20.91 -5.87
N GLY A 57 -8.20 21.09 -4.58
CA GLY A 57 -7.78 22.28 -3.84
C GLY A 57 -6.27 22.38 -3.73
N THR A 58 -5.70 23.58 -3.81
CA THR A 58 -4.24 23.77 -3.68
C THR A 58 -3.85 24.14 -2.25
N PHE A 59 -2.63 23.79 -1.86
CA PHE A 59 -2.03 24.21 -0.59
C PHE A 59 -1.40 25.60 -0.65
N GLU A 60 -1.61 26.37 -1.74
CA GLU A 60 -1.04 27.70 -1.95
C GLU A 60 -1.26 28.62 -0.73
N SER A 61 -2.51 28.69 -0.25
CA SER A 61 -2.91 29.51 0.89
C SER A 61 -2.25 29.11 2.19
N ILE A 62 -1.74 27.88 2.28
CA ILE A 62 -1.04 27.32 3.44
C ILE A 62 0.45 27.65 3.33
N VAL A 63 1.05 27.35 2.18
CA VAL A 63 2.51 27.53 1.99
C VAL A 63 2.93 28.98 1.93
N GLN A 64 2.06 29.87 1.46
CA GLN A 64 2.32 31.31 1.39
C GLN A 64 2.10 32.03 2.72
N THR A 65 1.66 31.34 3.78
CA THR A 65 1.48 31.98 5.10
C THR A 65 2.78 32.42 5.76
N ARG A 66 3.94 31.96 5.27
CA ARG A 66 5.25 32.23 5.85
C ARG A 66 6.25 32.62 4.77
N THR A 67 7.17 33.52 5.12
CA THR A 67 8.30 33.90 4.27
C THR A 67 9.50 32.99 4.45
N GLU A 68 9.56 32.24 5.54
CA GLU A 68 10.66 31.33 5.89
C GLU A 68 10.12 29.96 6.35
N PRO A 69 10.81 28.84 6.03
CA PRO A 69 10.45 27.51 6.52
C PRO A 69 10.37 27.45 8.05
N ARG A 70 9.50 26.58 8.58
CA ARG A 70 9.48 26.31 10.03
C ARG A 70 10.70 25.48 10.44
N THR A 71 11.27 25.81 11.60
CA THR A 71 12.42 25.13 12.21
C THR A 71 12.04 24.32 13.45
N ASP A 72 10.76 24.27 13.81
CA ASP A 72 10.21 23.60 15.00
C ASP A 72 9.58 22.24 14.66
N CYS A 73 9.87 21.68 13.48
CA CYS A 73 9.39 20.36 13.09
C CYS A 73 10.05 19.30 13.99
N PRO A 74 9.30 18.47 14.72
CA PRO A 74 9.88 17.45 15.58
C PRO A 74 10.60 16.40 14.73
N GLU A 75 11.93 16.32 14.85
CA GLU A 75 12.72 15.29 14.18
C GLU A 75 12.60 13.93 14.87
N GLN A 76 12.22 13.94 16.15
CA GLN A 76 11.96 12.75 16.95
C GLN A 76 10.51 12.78 17.42
N LEU A 77 9.72 11.81 16.96
CA LEU A 77 8.39 11.57 17.49
C LEU A 77 8.50 10.74 18.78
N PRO A 78 7.61 10.95 19.76
CA PRO A 78 7.56 10.06 20.92
C PRO A 78 7.24 8.64 20.46
N THR A 79 7.74 7.64 21.20
CA THR A 79 7.37 6.24 20.97
C THR A 79 5.84 6.13 21.01
N PRO A 80 5.19 5.66 19.92
CA PRO A 80 3.75 5.48 19.91
C PRO A 80 3.32 4.58 21.06
N VAL A 81 2.28 4.96 21.78
CA VAL A 81 1.67 4.07 22.78
C VAL A 81 1.11 2.83 22.07
N ALA A 82 1.26 1.67 22.70
CA ALA A 82 0.69 0.45 22.17
C ALA A 82 -0.84 0.60 22.00
N ILE A 83 -1.32 0.49 20.76
CA ILE A 83 -2.76 0.61 20.44
C ILE A 83 -3.55 -0.58 21.02
N ARG A 84 -2.86 -1.69 21.29
CA ARG A 84 -3.41 -2.94 21.81
C ARG A 84 -2.82 -3.21 23.18
N LYS A 85 -3.62 -3.77 24.09
CA LYS A 85 -3.18 -4.13 25.45
C LYS A 85 -2.35 -5.43 25.51
N GLY A 86 -2.27 -6.20 24.43
CA GLY A 86 -1.57 -7.47 24.39
C GLY A 86 -1.26 -7.95 22.98
N GLU A 87 -0.61 -9.11 22.92
CA GLU A 87 -0.21 -9.76 21.68
C GLU A 87 -1.40 -10.23 20.83
N PRO A 88 -1.20 -10.46 19.52
CA PRO A 88 -2.22 -11.10 18.69
C PRO A 88 -2.68 -12.43 19.29
N ASN A 89 -4.00 -12.67 19.32
CA ASN A 89 -4.52 -13.99 19.63
C ASN A 89 -4.37 -14.90 18.39
N GLU A 90 -3.22 -15.56 18.30
CA GLU A 90 -2.86 -16.42 17.17
C GLU A 90 -3.77 -17.65 17.02
N ASP A 91 -4.38 -18.12 18.12
CA ASP A 91 -5.26 -19.28 18.15
C ASP A 91 -6.73 -18.93 17.85
N ALA A 92 -7.07 -17.64 17.75
CA ALA A 92 -8.40 -17.20 17.35
C ALA A 92 -8.72 -17.62 15.91
N LYS A 93 -10.00 -17.83 15.61
CA LYS A 93 -10.47 -17.96 14.22
C LYS A 93 -10.26 -16.66 13.45
N LEU A 94 -10.06 -16.77 12.14
CA LEU A 94 -9.95 -15.63 11.26
C LEU A 94 -11.20 -14.75 11.28
N THR A 95 -11.02 -13.44 11.34
CA THR A 95 -12.10 -12.47 11.07
C THR A 95 -12.55 -12.57 9.61
N GLU A 96 -13.74 -12.04 9.29
CA GLU A 96 -14.25 -11.99 7.91
C GLU A 96 -13.23 -11.37 6.95
N PHE A 97 -12.70 -10.19 7.29
CA PHE A 97 -11.66 -9.54 6.49
C PHE A 97 -10.39 -10.42 6.33
N GLN A 98 -9.97 -11.13 7.37
CA GLN A 98 -8.83 -12.04 7.25
C GLN A 98 -9.14 -13.25 6.35
N GLN A 99 -10.39 -13.73 6.34
CA GLN A 99 -10.83 -14.77 5.40
C GLN A 99 -10.84 -14.26 3.96
N GLU A 100 -11.24 -13.01 3.71
CA GLU A 100 -11.11 -12.35 2.40
C GLU A 100 -9.64 -12.21 1.98
N MET A 101 -8.72 -11.98 2.91
CA MET A 101 -7.29 -12.02 2.59
C MET A 101 -6.81 -13.44 2.24
N MET A 102 -7.38 -14.49 2.86
CA MET A 102 -7.08 -15.88 2.48
C MET A 102 -7.56 -16.21 1.08
N GLN A 103 -8.61 -15.54 0.60
CA GLN A 103 -9.08 -15.70 -0.75
C GLN A 103 -8.03 -15.21 -1.78
N LEU A 104 -7.44 -14.03 -1.55
CA LEU A 104 -6.32 -13.53 -2.38
C LEU A 104 -5.11 -14.48 -2.29
N ALA A 105 -4.74 -14.92 -1.09
CA ALA A 105 -3.64 -15.86 -0.90
C ALA A 105 -3.87 -17.18 -1.68
N ALA A 106 -5.10 -17.68 -1.73
CA ALA A 106 -5.43 -18.89 -2.49
C ALA A 106 -5.20 -18.70 -4.00
N VAL A 107 -5.48 -17.51 -4.55
CA VAL A 107 -5.16 -17.19 -5.96
C VAL A 107 -3.66 -17.14 -6.20
N LEU A 108 -2.90 -16.48 -5.31
CA LEU A 108 -1.44 -16.41 -5.41
C LEU A 108 -0.77 -17.79 -5.29
N LYS A 109 -1.42 -18.74 -4.64
CA LYS A 109 -0.95 -20.12 -4.50
C LYS A 109 -1.50 -21.06 -5.58
N GLY A 110 -2.53 -20.64 -6.32
CA GLY A 110 -3.26 -21.45 -7.31
C GLY A 110 -4.30 -22.42 -6.70
N ASP A 111 -4.47 -22.43 -5.37
CA ASP A 111 -5.41 -23.33 -4.68
C ASP A 111 -6.88 -22.93 -4.90
N ASN A 112 -7.13 -21.75 -5.46
CA ASN A 112 -8.46 -21.28 -5.83
C ASN A 112 -9.19 -22.22 -6.83
N ILE A 113 -8.47 -23.11 -7.51
CA ILE A 113 -9.03 -24.09 -8.46
C ILE A 113 -9.67 -25.29 -7.75
N PHE A 114 -9.20 -25.66 -6.55
CA PHE A 114 -9.66 -26.87 -5.83
C PHE A 114 -10.43 -26.57 -4.54
N THR A 115 -10.39 -25.33 -4.08
CA THR A 115 -11.18 -24.93 -2.91
C THR A 115 -12.63 -24.74 -3.34
N SER A 116 -13.59 -25.08 -2.47
CA SER A 116 -15.00 -24.66 -2.62
C SER A 116 -15.10 -23.16 -2.32
N TYR A 117 -14.39 -22.39 -3.12
CA TYR A 117 -14.24 -20.96 -3.02
C TYR A 117 -15.56 -20.30 -3.46
N PRO A 118 -16.04 -19.27 -2.75
CA PRO A 118 -15.44 -18.66 -1.56
C PRO A 118 -15.85 -19.32 -0.23
N GLU A 119 -16.74 -20.31 -0.24
CA GLU A 119 -17.49 -20.73 0.94
C GLU A 119 -16.72 -21.43 2.06
N LYS A 120 -15.51 -21.98 1.85
CA LYS A 120 -14.76 -22.69 2.92
C LYS A 120 -13.35 -22.16 3.16
N THR A 121 -12.89 -21.20 2.37
CA THR A 121 -11.51 -20.69 2.47
C THR A 121 -11.30 -19.97 3.80
N GLY A 122 -10.33 -20.44 4.59
CA GLY A 122 -9.98 -19.80 5.86
C GLY A 122 -10.97 -20.01 7.03
N LYS A 123 -12.15 -20.60 6.80
CA LYS A 123 -13.19 -20.75 7.86
C LYS A 123 -12.71 -21.51 9.09
N GLU A 124 -11.90 -22.55 8.89
CA GLU A 124 -11.39 -23.35 9.99
C GLU A 124 -10.00 -22.95 10.48
N MET A 125 -9.36 -21.98 9.82
CA MET A 125 -8.01 -21.55 10.15
C MET A 125 -7.98 -20.70 11.42
N THR A 126 -6.93 -20.90 12.20
CA THR A 126 -6.53 -19.92 13.20
C THR A 126 -5.81 -18.73 12.54
N VAL A 127 -5.63 -17.62 13.26
CA VAL A 127 -4.80 -16.48 12.82
C VAL A 127 -3.39 -16.94 12.46
N LYS A 128 -2.82 -17.88 13.23
CA LYS A 128 -1.52 -18.49 12.95
C LYS A 128 -1.49 -19.25 11.64
N ASP A 129 -2.50 -20.08 11.38
CA ASP A 129 -2.62 -20.85 10.15
C ASP A 129 -2.77 -19.93 8.94
N GLY A 130 -3.63 -18.91 9.06
CA GLY A 130 -3.85 -17.93 8.01
C GLY A 130 -2.59 -17.15 7.66
N LYS A 131 -1.83 -16.69 8.66
CA LYS A 131 -0.53 -16.04 8.44
C LYS A 131 0.43 -16.95 7.68
N LYS A 132 0.60 -18.19 8.15
CA LYS A 132 1.49 -19.18 7.52
C LYS A 132 1.08 -19.45 6.08
N TYR A 133 -0.22 -19.55 5.81
CA TYR A 133 -0.76 -19.77 4.47
C TYR A 133 -0.48 -18.59 3.54
N ALA A 134 -0.69 -17.35 4.00
CA ALA A 134 -0.41 -16.14 3.23
C ALA A 134 1.09 -15.97 2.91
N ASP A 135 1.96 -16.17 3.90
CA ASP A 135 3.42 -16.09 3.71
C ASP A 135 3.90 -17.08 2.63
N ASP A 136 3.40 -18.33 2.70
CA ASP A 136 3.70 -19.38 1.74
C ASP A 136 3.13 -19.09 0.34
N ALA A 137 1.92 -18.52 0.25
CA ALA A 137 1.32 -18.13 -1.02
C ALA A 137 2.14 -17.04 -1.74
N VAL A 138 2.53 -15.99 -1.03
CA VAL A 138 3.36 -14.90 -1.57
C VAL A 138 4.73 -15.41 -2.00
N LYS A 139 5.38 -16.23 -1.15
CA LYS A 139 6.66 -16.86 -1.48
C LYS A 139 6.58 -17.66 -2.77
N ARG A 140 5.58 -18.53 -2.91
CA ARG A 140 5.39 -19.39 -4.10
C ARG A 140 5.10 -18.58 -5.37
N PHE A 141 4.30 -17.52 -5.26
CA PHE A 141 4.05 -16.63 -6.37
C PHE A 141 5.34 -15.97 -6.87
N PHE A 142 6.19 -15.46 -5.96
CA PHE A 142 7.47 -14.89 -6.34
C PHE A 142 8.43 -15.92 -6.91
N GLU A 143 8.51 -17.13 -6.34
CA GLU A 143 9.33 -18.22 -6.88
C GLU A 143 8.94 -18.56 -8.32
N ALA A 144 7.64 -18.68 -8.60
CA ALA A 144 7.12 -18.93 -9.94
C ALA A 144 7.40 -17.77 -10.91
N GLY A 145 7.24 -16.52 -10.45
CA GLY A 145 7.58 -15.31 -11.21
C GLY A 145 9.05 -15.23 -11.59
N LEU A 146 9.93 -15.45 -10.62
CA LEU A 146 11.38 -15.47 -10.83
C LEU A 146 11.79 -16.62 -11.76
N TYR A 147 11.17 -17.79 -11.62
CA TYR A 147 11.40 -18.91 -12.52
C TYR A 147 10.96 -18.60 -13.95
N ALA A 148 9.75 -18.05 -14.16
CA ALA A 148 9.26 -17.64 -15.46
C ALA A 148 10.19 -16.60 -16.12
N LYS A 149 10.67 -15.63 -15.36
CA LYS A 149 11.65 -14.63 -15.83
C LYS A 149 12.95 -15.29 -16.29
N ARG A 150 13.48 -16.27 -15.54
CA ARG A 150 14.68 -17.04 -15.94
C ARG A 150 14.47 -17.86 -17.21
N MET A 151 13.23 -18.30 -17.47
CA MET A 151 12.86 -19.04 -18.68
C MET A 151 12.60 -18.14 -19.90
N GLY A 152 12.77 -16.82 -19.78
CA GLY A 152 12.57 -15.88 -20.88
C GLY A 152 11.12 -15.60 -21.22
N VAL A 153 10.19 -15.83 -20.28
CA VAL A 153 8.79 -15.41 -20.42
C VAL A 153 8.73 -13.88 -20.48
N ASN A 154 7.81 -13.34 -21.28
CA ASN A 154 7.60 -11.89 -21.40
C ASN A 154 7.33 -11.27 -20.01
N GLU A 155 8.03 -10.18 -19.68
CA GLU A 155 7.93 -9.51 -18.37
C GLU A 155 6.53 -8.94 -18.08
N GLU A 156 5.74 -8.66 -19.11
CA GLU A 156 4.36 -8.20 -18.98
C GLU A 156 3.37 -9.36 -18.74
N GLN A 157 3.81 -10.61 -18.92
CA GLN A 157 2.95 -11.77 -18.76
C GLN A 157 2.81 -12.14 -17.27
N ILE A 158 1.58 -12.08 -16.77
CA ILE A 158 1.25 -12.51 -15.41
C ILE A 158 1.35 -14.03 -15.31
N VAL A 159 2.13 -14.52 -14.33
CA VAL A 159 2.24 -15.94 -14.05
C VAL A 159 0.91 -16.47 -13.53
N GLN A 160 0.30 -17.38 -14.29
CA GLN A 160 -0.91 -18.09 -13.86
C GLN A 160 -0.53 -19.21 -12.91
N MET A 161 -0.75 -18.99 -11.62
CA MET A 161 -0.50 -19.98 -10.60
C MET A 161 -1.46 -21.16 -10.72
N ARG A 162 -0.89 -22.36 -10.66
CA ARG A 162 -1.64 -23.63 -10.62
C ARG A 162 -1.05 -24.49 -9.51
N PRO A 163 -1.82 -25.38 -8.89
CA PRO A 163 -1.30 -26.23 -7.81
C PRO A 163 -0.20 -27.19 -8.27
N SER A 164 -0.13 -27.50 -9.57
CA SER A 164 0.99 -28.23 -10.17
C SER A 164 2.31 -27.45 -10.19
N LEU A 165 2.27 -26.12 -10.12
CA LEU A 165 3.46 -25.27 -10.02
C LEU A 165 3.95 -25.14 -8.56
N THR A 166 3.11 -25.49 -7.59
CA THR A 166 3.41 -25.36 -6.15
C THR A 166 3.73 -26.70 -5.47
N SER A 167 3.53 -27.83 -6.16
CA SER A 167 3.74 -29.18 -5.63
C SER A 167 5.18 -29.71 -5.72
N ARG A 168 6.07 -29.03 -6.46
CA ARG A 168 7.47 -29.48 -6.59
C ARG A 168 8.29 -29.02 -5.38
N SER A 169 8.58 -29.96 -4.48
CA SER A 169 9.55 -29.76 -3.40
C SER A 169 10.86 -29.22 -3.96
N SER A 170 11.39 -28.13 -3.39
CA SER A 170 12.74 -27.67 -3.68
C SER A 170 13.69 -28.83 -3.42
N LYS A 171 14.29 -29.37 -4.49
CA LYS A 171 15.37 -30.35 -4.34
C LYS A 171 16.41 -29.72 -3.40
N THR A 172 16.71 -30.43 -2.32
CA THR A 172 17.84 -30.15 -1.45
C THR A 172 19.08 -30.00 -2.32
N SER A 173 19.78 -28.87 -2.21
CA SER A 173 21.10 -28.71 -2.80
C SER A 173 22.00 -29.83 -2.26
N PRO A 174 22.76 -30.54 -3.09
CA PRO A 174 23.73 -31.50 -2.59
C PRO A 174 24.81 -30.73 -1.83
N GLU A 175 25.08 -31.14 -0.58
CA GLU A 175 26.32 -30.77 0.11
C GLU A 175 27.48 -31.20 -0.76
N HIS A 176 28.35 -30.24 -1.07
CA HIS A 176 29.60 -30.51 -1.77
C HIS A 176 30.67 -30.81 -0.71
N PRO A 177 31.46 -31.90 -0.84
CA PRO A 177 32.56 -32.21 0.07
C PRO A 177 33.67 -31.17 0.06
#